data_AF-A0A850BPG0-F1
#
_entry.id   AF-A0A850BPG0-F1
#
_cell.length_a   1.000
_cell.length_b   1.000
_cell.length_c   1.000
_cell.angle_alpha   90.00
_cell.angle_beta   90.00
_cell.angle_gamma   90.00
#
_symmetry.space_group_name_H-M   'P 1'
#
loop_
_entity.id
_entity.type
_entity.pdbx_description
1 polymer ?
#
loop_
_entity_poly.entity_id
_entity_poly.type
_entity_poly.pdbx_seq_one_letter_code
_entity_poly.pdbx_strand_id
1 'polypeptide(L)'
;MTAEDDFVAQIRAGKPLPKAKLSALDLRGRDLSGMQIPEARVAQVSFAGASLRGCDLRGAQFLGCVFKDVDLEGSDLTGASFLAVEMSNVNLKGAKLAGAKLLGVDLSGADLAGMDLSGTALTRGRLAGTKLMGANLTDARLDMADLAGADLSGATLVKATFTRANLFGANLRGARIEMSAFPDCKLIRADLREATIDTVIFVKADLRGALLPRRLPRAIFDQAIMSKLDLPAGDARLPEAEGFDLGRVDMEEADLRGASFTGVNLRGSNFRHAKLETCNLSDCDLTGADFTGADLRRCILRGATLRGVDLSGHDLEMTMLQETDLTGARFTGAKLVMTSLCDATLTGADFSRAYLFGADLSRASLADVRLEKTVFRSIDFRGVDFTRIPIKGLSLNRCSFVEASFAGADLTGSDFTDSDFSKADLTRAIFRDTNIKRANFKEAKLDVADLSGAMAKGAFFGEASLRGAKLAKAALRYATFTKANLALANFAGCDMRETLMIEAHAESAVFTGAKLNFADFSHADVSTADFSGADLSRANLHNVRDQGALWGGASLLSVKRTDVDRLEAEAWQPPELPRQA
;
A
#
# COMPACT_ATOMS: atom_id res chain seq x y z
N MET A 1 44.26 -39.03 -49.43
CA MET A 1 43.66 -38.89 -48.10
C MET A 1 43.15 -37.46 -48.03
N THR A 2 41.86 -37.27 -47.83
CA THR A 2 41.29 -35.91 -47.71
C THR A 2 41.66 -35.32 -46.34
N ALA A 3 41.54 -34.00 -46.17
CA ALA A 3 41.81 -33.36 -44.88
C ALA A 3 40.87 -33.90 -43.77
N GLU A 4 39.66 -34.30 -44.18
CA GLU A 4 38.65 -34.98 -43.36
C GLU A 4 39.11 -36.37 -42.93
N ASP A 5 39.66 -37.18 -43.86
CA ASP A 5 40.16 -38.52 -43.56
C ASP A 5 41.37 -38.48 -42.62
N ASP A 6 42.28 -37.51 -42.83
CA ASP A 6 43.44 -37.29 -41.95
C ASP A 6 42.99 -36.90 -40.53
N PHE A 7 41.96 -36.06 -40.43
CA PHE A 7 41.40 -35.67 -39.13
C PHE A 7 40.73 -36.86 -38.43
N VAL A 8 39.91 -37.64 -39.13
CA VAL A 8 39.27 -38.84 -38.57
C VAL A 8 40.31 -39.89 -38.15
N ALA A 9 41.40 -40.04 -38.91
CA ALA A 9 42.51 -40.94 -38.55
C ALA A 9 43.20 -40.52 -37.24
N GLN A 10 43.38 -39.21 -37.01
CA GLN A 10 43.93 -38.69 -35.75
C GLN A 10 43.02 -38.97 -34.55
N ILE A 11 41.70 -38.88 -34.74
CA ILE A 11 40.71 -39.22 -33.71
C ILE A 11 40.79 -40.71 -33.36
N ARG A 12 40.81 -41.59 -34.38
CA ARG A 12 40.93 -43.04 -34.18
C ARG A 12 42.23 -43.46 -33.50
N ALA A 13 43.30 -42.69 -33.70
CA ALA A 13 44.57 -42.88 -33.00
C ALA A 13 44.54 -42.45 -31.52
N GLY A 14 43.40 -41.93 -31.02
CA GLY A 14 43.23 -41.49 -29.63
C GLY A 14 44.04 -40.25 -29.27
N LYS A 15 44.49 -39.48 -30.27
CA LYS A 15 45.35 -38.31 -30.04
C LYS A 15 44.51 -37.11 -29.58
N PRO A 16 44.73 -36.54 -28.39
CA PRO A 16 44.05 -35.33 -27.97
C PRO A 16 44.54 -34.11 -28.75
N LEU A 17 43.62 -33.23 -29.12
CA LEU A 17 43.83 -32.05 -29.95
C LEU A 17 43.31 -30.78 -29.25
N PRO A 18 43.91 -30.37 -28.11
CA PRO A 18 43.47 -29.19 -27.38
C PRO A 18 43.67 -27.91 -28.22
N LYS A 19 42.73 -26.98 -28.14
CA LYS A 19 42.77 -25.67 -28.85
C LYS A 19 42.88 -25.81 -30.37
N ALA A 20 42.44 -26.95 -30.93
CA ALA A 20 42.43 -27.19 -32.36
C ALA A 20 41.64 -26.10 -33.10
N LYS A 21 42.09 -25.76 -34.31
CA LYS A 21 41.37 -24.87 -35.22
C LYS A 21 40.87 -25.69 -36.39
N LEU A 22 39.56 -25.85 -36.48
CA LEU A 22 38.90 -26.61 -37.54
C LEU A 22 38.00 -25.66 -38.32
N SER A 23 38.07 -25.70 -39.64
CA SER A 23 37.26 -24.83 -40.48
C SER A 23 36.82 -25.53 -41.76
N ALA A 24 35.55 -25.36 -42.14
CA ALA A 24 35.00 -25.78 -43.44
C ALA A 24 35.12 -27.29 -43.77
N LEU A 25 35.21 -28.15 -42.75
CA LEU A 25 35.23 -29.61 -42.91
C LEU A 25 33.80 -30.16 -43.06
N ASP A 26 33.67 -31.24 -43.84
CA ASP A 26 32.45 -32.04 -43.93
C ASP A 26 32.61 -33.37 -43.19
N LEU A 27 32.05 -33.44 -41.99
CA LEU A 27 32.11 -34.60 -41.10
C LEU A 27 30.76 -35.33 -40.98
N ARG A 28 29.89 -35.18 -41.98
CA ARG A 28 28.56 -35.79 -41.97
C ARG A 28 28.61 -37.31 -41.84
N GLY A 29 27.79 -37.86 -40.94
CA GLY A 29 27.65 -39.29 -40.70
C GLY A 29 28.91 -39.99 -40.17
N ARG A 30 29.94 -39.24 -39.76
CA ARG A 30 31.20 -39.83 -39.27
C ARG A 30 31.08 -40.25 -37.81
N ASP A 31 31.77 -41.33 -37.47
CA ASP A 31 32.00 -41.72 -36.08
C ASP A 31 33.23 -41.01 -35.53
N LEU A 32 32.99 -40.07 -34.63
CA LEU A 32 33.98 -39.25 -33.93
C LEU A 32 33.92 -39.52 -32.42
N SER A 33 33.37 -40.66 -32.00
CA SER A 33 33.17 -40.99 -30.59
C SER A 33 34.49 -40.96 -29.82
N GLY A 34 34.46 -40.39 -28.62
CA GLY A 34 35.63 -40.23 -27.76
C GLY A 34 36.62 -39.15 -28.22
N MET A 35 36.31 -38.36 -29.26
CA MET A 35 37.16 -37.25 -29.71
C MET A 35 37.46 -36.28 -28.56
N GLN A 36 38.73 -35.89 -28.43
CA GLN A 36 39.22 -35.00 -27.38
C GLN A 36 39.73 -33.69 -27.99
N ILE A 37 38.88 -32.67 -28.05
CA ILE A 37 39.19 -31.34 -28.62
C ILE A 37 38.79 -30.19 -27.68
N PRO A 38 39.23 -30.18 -26.40
CA PRO A 38 38.88 -29.12 -25.47
C PRO A 38 39.40 -27.76 -25.97
N GLU A 39 38.63 -26.70 -25.74
CA GLU A 39 38.91 -25.32 -26.13
C GLU A 39 39.12 -25.10 -27.65
N ALA A 40 38.70 -26.07 -28.48
CA ALA A 40 38.83 -25.96 -29.93
C ALA A 40 37.97 -24.82 -30.50
N ARG A 41 38.43 -24.24 -31.61
CA ARG A 41 37.69 -23.27 -32.42
C ARG A 41 37.28 -23.95 -33.72
N VAL A 42 35.99 -24.22 -33.84
CA VAL A 42 35.39 -24.96 -34.95
C VAL A 42 34.46 -24.02 -35.71
N ALA A 43 34.74 -23.74 -36.97
CA ALA A 43 33.99 -22.79 -37.78
C ALA A 43 33.47 -23.44 -39.07
N GLN A 44 32.17 -23.27 -39.38
CA GLN A 44 31.58 -23.73 -40.64
C GLN A 44 31.78 -25.23 -40.93
N VAL A 45 31.82 -26.07 -39.88
CA VAL A 45 31.94 -27.53 -40.01
C VAL A 45 30.54 -28.16 -39.98
N SER A 46 30.29 -29.13 -40.85
CA SER A 46 29.07 -29.93 -40.80
C SER A 46 29.30 -31.22 -40.04
N PHE A 47 28.59 -31.42 -38.95
CA PHE A 47 28.55 -32.67 -38.17
C PHE A 47 27.27 -33.45 -38.41
N ALA A 48 26.46 -33.13 -39.43
CA ALA A 48 25.10 -33.69 -39.52
C ALA A 48 25.12 -35.23 -39.55
N GLY A 49 24.35 -35.87 -38.66
CA GLY A 49 24.30 -37.32 -38.48
C GLY A 49 25.55 -37.97 -37.86
N ALA A 50 26.54 -37.18 -37.42
CA ALA A 50 27.77 -37.72 -36.83
C ALA A 50 27.54 -38.22 -35.39
N SER A 51 28.35 -39.22 -34.99
CA SER A 51 28.45 -39.65 -33.60
C SER A 51 29.58 -38.90 -32.92
N LEU A 52 29.25 -38.09 -31.93
CA LEU A 52 30.19 -37.41 -31.04
C LEU A 52 30.01 -37.92 -29.61
N ARG A 53 29.69 -39.20 -29.41
CA ARG A 53 29.47 -39.79 -28.07
C ARG A 53 30.74 -39.74 -27.21
N GLY A 54 30.61 -39.39 -25.93
CA GLY A 54 31.71 -39.39 -24.96
C GLY A 54 32.89 -38.49 -25.30
N CYS A 55 32.69 -37.45 -26.11
CA CYS A 55 33.75 -36.53 -26.51
C CYS A 55 34.08 -35.52 -25.39
N ASP A 56 35.33 -35.08 -25.31
CA ASP A 56 35.72 -33.90 -24.53
C ASP A 56 35.69 -32.66 -25.43
N LEU A 57 34.66 -31.86 -25.25
CA LEU A 57 34.39 -30.61 -25.98
C LEU A 57 34.39 -29.41 -25.02
N ARG A 58 35.00 -29.55 -23.83
CA ARG A 58 34.99 -28.51 -22.79
C ARG A 58 35.54 -27.20 -23.33
N GLY A 59 34.80 -26.11 -23.15
CA GLY A 59 35.18 -24.78 -23.62
C GLY A 59 35.31 -24.62 -25.14
N ALA A 60 34.93 -25.62 -25.94
CA ALA A 60 35.00 -25.54 -27.40
C ALA A 60 34.04 -24.45 -27.93
N GLN A 61 34.44 -23.78 -29.00
CA GLN A 61 33.71 -22.70 -29.65
C GLN A 61 33.30 -23.14 -31.06
N PHE A 62 32.01 -23.34 -31.26
CA PHE A 62 31.40 -23.68 -32.54
C PHE A 62 30.74 -22.43 -33.14
N LEU A 63 31.16 -22.05 -34.34
CA LEU A 63 30.65 -20.90 -35.07
C LEU A 63 30.12 -21.33 -36.43
N GLY A 64 28.85 -21.11 -36.73
CA GLY A 64 28.29 -21.43 -38.06
C GLY A 64 28.32 -22.92 -38.41
N CYS A 65 28.39 -23.81 -37.41
CA CYS A 65 28.44 -25.25 -37.63
C CYS A 65 27.03 -25.85 -37.76
N VAL A 66 26.93 -27.07 -38.30
CA VAL A 66 25.66 -27.80 -38.43
C VAL A 66 25.67 -29.04 -37.54
N PHE A 67 24.79 -29.06 -36.54
CA PHE A 67 24.55 -30.14 -35.58
C PHE A 67 23.11 -30.67 -35.74
N LYS A 68 22.81 -31.19 -36.93
CA LYS A 68 21.53 -31.86 -37.19
C LYS A 68 21.67 -33.36 -36.97
N ASP A 69 20.75 -33.97 -36.22
CA ASP A 69 20.72 -35.42 -35.97
C ASP A 69 22.04 -35.96 -35.36
N VAL A 70 22.70 -35.16 -34.51
CA VAL A 70 24.00 -35.50 -33.92
C VAL A 70 23.83 -36.21 -32.59
N ASP A 71 24.60 -37.28 -32.38
CA ASP A 71 24.65 -37.98 -31.11
C ASP A 71 25.77 -37.43 -30.21
N LEU A 72 25.41 -36.72 -29.15
CA LEU A 72 26.32 -36.14 -28.14
C LEU A 72 26.21 -36.87 -26.79
N GLU A 73 25.69 -38.10 -26.77
CA GLU A 73 25.48 -38.83 -25.52
C GLU A 73 26.78 -38.96 -24.71
N GLY A 74 26.71 -38.60 -23.43
CA GLY A 74 27.83 -38.69 -22.50
C GLY A 74 29.00 -37.72 -22.74
N SER A 75 28.87 -36.79 -23.68
CA SER A 75 29.95 -35.84 -24.01
C SER A 75 30.07 -34.70 -22.99
N ASP A 76 31.29 -34.23 -22.78
CA ASP A 76 31.58 -33.11 -21.89
C ASP A 76 31.58 -31.80 -22.68
N LEU A 77 30.49 -31.05 -22.57
CA LEU A 77 30.25 -29.77 -23.22
C LEU A 77 30.37 -28.60 -22.23
N THR A 78 30.97 -28.83 -21.06
CA THR A 78 31.07 -27.82 -20.00
C THR A 78 31.72 -26.54 -20.54
N GLY A 79 31.02 -25.41 -20.43
CA GLY A 79 31.48 -24.11 -20.93
C GLY A 79 31.60 -23.98 -22.47
N ALA A 80 31.18 -24.97 -23.25
CA ALA A 80 31.20 -24.90 -24.71
C ALA A 80 30.24 -23.82 -25.24
N SER A 81 30.55 -23.22 -26.38
CA SER A 81 29.75 -22.13 -26.97
C SER A 81 29.33 -22.47 -28.38
N PHE A 82 28.03 -22.35 -28.66
CA PHE A 82 27.42 -22.58 -29.96
C PHE A 82 26.81 -21.27 -30.45
N LEU A 83 27.48 -20.61 -31.40
CA LEU A 83 27.05 -19.34 -31.97
C LEU A 83 26.69 -19.53 -33.45
N ALA A 84 25.46 -19.15 -33.82
CA ALA A 84 24.93 -19.34 -35.16
C ALA A 84 25.05 -20.81 -35.63
N VAL A 85 24.82 -21.76 -34.72
CA VAL A 85 24.86 -23.20 -35.00
C VAL A 85 23.43 -23.66 -35.27
N GLU A 86 23.22 -24.40 -36.36
CA GLU A 86 21.97 -25.15 -36.55
C GLU A 86 22.02 -26.41 -35.68
N MET A 87 21.30 -26.42 -34.57
CA MET A 87 21.29 -27.57 -33.66
C MET A 87 19.86 -28.07 -33.50
N SER A 88 19.56 -29.20 -34.13
CA SER A 88 18.22 -29.80 -34.16
C SER A 88 18.31 -31.32 -34.06
N ASN A 89 17.38 -31.91 -33.31
CA ASN A 89 17.31 -33.36 -33.08
C ASN A 89 18.64 -33.96 -32.56
N VAL A 90 19.26 -33.28 -31.61
CA VAL A 90 20.52 -33.74 -30.99
C VAL A 90 20.24 -34.62 -29.76
N ASN A 91 20.98 -35.71 -29.62
CA ASN A 91 20.92 -36.53 -28.41
C ASN A 91 21.92 -35.99 -27.37
N LEU A 92 21.41 -35.39 -26.29
CA LEU A 92 22.21 -34.85 -25.18
C LEU A 92 22.15 -35.71 -23.92
N LYS A 93 21.61 -36.94 -24.00
CA LYS A 93 21.45 -37.80 -22.83
C LYS A 93 22.79 -38.00 -22.12
N GLY A 94 22.85 -37.70 -20.82
CA GLY A 94 24.06 -37.85 -20.01
C GLY A 94 25.22 -36.92 -20.39
N ALA A 95 25.04 -35.96 -21.31
CA ALA A 95 26.05 -34.96 -21.61
C ALA A 95 26.24 -33.99 -20.43
N LYS A 96 27.45 -33.47 -20.23
CA LYS A 96 27.69 -32.42 -19.22
C LYS A 96 27.55 -31.06 -19.87
N LEU A 97 26.56 -30.29 -19.44
CA LEU A 97 26.20 -29.03 -20.08
C LEU A 97 26.47 -27.80 -19.23
N ALA A 98 26.98 -27.95 -18.00
CA ALA A 98 27.18 -26.82 -17.10
C ALA A 98 27.95 -25.66 -17.77
N GLY A 99 27.38 -24.45 -17.73
CA GLY A 99 27.95 -23.24 -18.35
C GLY A 99 27.93 -23.20 -19.88
N ALA A 100 27.38 -24.20 -20.57
CA ALA A 100 27.33 -24.23 -22.04
C ALA A 100 26.40 -23.14 -22.59
N LYS A 101 26.78 -22.52 -23.72
CA LYS A 101 26.00 -21.50 -24.42
C LYS A 101 25.34 -22.12 -25.64
N LEU A 102 24.08 -22.52 -25.49
CA LEU A 102 23.23 -23.20 -26.47
C LEU A 102 22.15 -22.23 -27.00
N LEU A 103 22.57 -21.12 -27.60
CA LEU A 103 21.66 -20.09 -28.09
C LEU A 103 20.79 -20.61 -29.25
N GLY A 104 19.47 -20.57 -29.09
CA GLY A 104 18.53 -20.93 -30.17
C GLY A 104 18.47 -22.41 -30.53
N VAL A 105 18.98 -23.30 -29.67
CA VAL A 105 18.93 -24.75 -29.86
C VAL A 105 17.48 -25.27 -29.92
N ASP A 106 17.22 -26.29 -30.74
CA ASP A 106 15.97 -27.06 -30.68
C ASP A 106 16.16 -28.35 -29.87
N LEU A 107 15.57 -28.35 -28.67
CA LEU A 107 15.52 -29.44 -27.69
C LEU A 107 14.07 -29.86 -27.40
N SER A 108 13.14 -29.56 -28.31
CA SER A 108 11.72 -29.89 -28.14
C SER A 108 11.54 -31.40 -27.89
N GLY A 109 10.87 -31.77 -26.79
CA GLY A 109 10.66 -33.16 -26.40
C GLY A 109 11.89 -33.93 -25.89
N ALA A 110 13.07 -33.29 -25.80
CA ALA A 110 14.28 -33.95 -25.34
C ALA A 110 14.16 -34.43 -23.89
N ASP A 111 14.87 -35.51 -23.56
CA ASP A 111 14.96 -36.03 -22.19
C ASP A 111 16.22 -35.48 -21.50
N LEU A 112 16.02 -34.51 -20.62
CA LEU A 112 17.06 -33.85 -19.82
C LEU A 112 16.82 -34.05 -18.31
N ALA A 113 16.05 -35.08 -17.94
CA ALA A 113 15.70 -35.34 -16.55
C ALA A 113 16.95 -35.55 -15.67
N GLY A 114 16.99 -34.89 -14.51
CA GLY A 114 18.08 -34.96 -13.54
C GLY A 114 19.43 -34.39 -14.00
N MET A 115 19.51 -33.78 -15.19
CA MET A 115 20.77 -33.25 -15.70
C MET A 115 21.23 -31.99 -14.95
N ASP A 116 22.55 -31.80 -14.88
CA ASP A 116 23.14 -30.54 -14.44
C ASP A 116 23.24 -29.56 -15.62
N LEU A 117 22.31 -28.61 -15.63
CA LEU A 117 22.20 -27.52 -16.59
C LEU A 117 22.61 -26.18 -15.94
N SER A 118 23.35 -26.21 -14.82
CA SER A 118 23.72 -25.00 -14.10
C SER A 118 24.54 -24.04 -14.97
N GLY A 119 24.21 -22.76 -14.95
CA GLY A 119 24.86 -21.72 -15.75
C GLY A 119 24.67 -21.84 -17.27
N THR A 120 23.85 -22.77 -17.76
CA THR A 120 23.60 -22.92 -19.20
C THR A 120 22.88 -21.69 -19.76
N ALA A 121 23.26 -21.26 -20.96
CA ALA A 121 22.53 -20.24 -21.68
C ALA A 121 21.69 -20.88 -22.79
N LEU A 122 20.38 -21.00 -22.54
CA LEU A 122 19.35 -21.53 -23.43
C LEU A 122 18.46 -20.42 -24.00
N THR A 123 18.99 -19.19 -24.07
CA THR A 123 18.28 -18.03 -24.59
C THR A 123 17.71 -18.32 -25.98
N ARG A 124 16.42 -18.00 -26.22
CA ARG A 124 15.68 -18.29 -27.46
C ARG A 124 15.62 -19.77 -27.86
N GLY A 125 15.96 -20.70 -26.97
CA GLY A 125 15.86 -22.15 -27.24
C GLY A 125 14.41 -22.61 -27.40
N ARG A 126 14.20 -23.64 -28.22
CA ARG A 126 12.92 -24.35 -28.34
C ARG A 126 12.99 -25.57 -27.42
N LEU A 127 12.20 -25.54 -26.35
CA LEU A 127 12.18 -26.52 -25.25
C LEU A 127 10.74 -27.02 -25.00
N ALA A 128 9.88 -26.96 -26.02
CA ALA A 128 8.48 -27.34 -25.87
C ALA A 128 8.39 -28.85 -25.57
N GLY A 129 7.68 -29.23 -24.52
CA GLY A 129 7.52 -30.62 -24.08
C GLY A 129 8.80 -31.30 -23.59
N THR A 130 9.91 -30.58 -23.39
CA THR A 130 11.15 -31.14 -22.87
C THR A 130 10.95 -31.69 -21.45
N LYS A 131 11.57 -32.83 -21.13
CA LYS A 131 11.57 -33.41 -19.79
C LYS A 131 12.76 -32.85 -19.01
N LEU A 132 12.48 -32.04 -18.01
CA LEU A 132 13.43 -31.39 -17.10
C LEU A 132 13.20 -31.82 -15.65
N MET A 133 12.50 -32.93 -15.42
CA MET A 133 12.18 -33.43 -14.08
C MET A 133 13.45 -33.57 -13.24
N GLY A 134 13.50 -32.89 -12.10
CA GLY A 134 14.66 -32.90 -11.20
C GLY A 134 15.94 -32.26 -11.74
N ALA A 135 15.92 -31.60 -12.91
CA ALA A 135 17.10 -30.98 -13.48
C ALA A 135 17.60 -29.79 -12.64
N ASN A 136 18.92 -29.57 -12.61
CA ASN A 136 19.53 -28.41 -11.98
C ASN A 136 19.71 -27.27 -12.99
N LEU A 137 18.89 -26.24 -12.90
CA LEU A 137 18.92 -25.04 -13.75
C LEU A 137 19.41 -23.81 -12.96
N THR A 138 20.22 -24.03 -11.92
CA THR A 138 20.81 -22.93 -11.13
C THR A 138 21.61 -21.99 -12.04
N ASP A 139 21.38 -20.69 -11.96
CA ASP A 139 22.01 -19.67 -12.81
C ASP A 139 21.77 -19.86 -14.34
N ALA A 140 20.82 -20.70 -14.75
CA ALA A 140 20.51 -20.91 -16.16
C ALA A 140 19.76 -19.71 -16.77
N ARG A 141 20.04 -19.40 -18.03
CA ARG A 141 19.41 -18.32 -18.79
C ARG A 141 18.43 -18.87 -19.81
N LEU A 142 17.14 -18.71 -19.54
CA LEU A 142 16.02 -19.18 -20.37
C LEU A 142 15.26 -17.99 -21.00
N ASP A 143 15.90 -16.82 -21.09
CA ASP A 143 15.31 -15.62 -21.69
C ASP A 143 14.80 -15.92 -23.12
N MET A 144 13.54 -15.59 -23.41
CA MET A 144 12.85 -15.80 -24.69
C MET A 144 12.75 -17.26 -25.14
N ALA A 145 12.99 -18.23 -24.25
CA ALA A 145 12.88 -19.64 -24.58
C ALA A 145 11.41 -20.10 -24.62
N ASP A 146 11.12 -21.11 -25.43
CA ASP A 146 9.79 -21.74 -25.50
C ASP A 146 9.77 -23.04 -24.70
N LEU A 147 9.25 -23.01 -23.48
CA LEU A 147 9.07 -24.14 -22.58
C LEU A 147 7.60 -24.61 -22.51
N ALA A 148 6.79 -24.37 -23.54
CA ALA A 148 5.38 -24.77 -23.53
C ALA A 148 5.24 -26.27 -23.24
N GLY A 149 4.46 -26.62 -22.22
CA GLY A 149 4.23 -28.00 -21.80
C GLY A 149 5.46 -28.77 -21.32
N ALA A 150 6.58 -28.10 -21.04
CA ALA A 150 7.76 -28.75 -20.48
C ALA A 150 7.48 -29.27 -19.05
N ASP A 151 8.12 -30.38 -18.69
CA ASP A 151 8.03 -30.96 -17.35
C ASP A 151 9.23 -30.55 -16.51
N LEU A 152 9.08 -29.51 -15.68
CA LEU A 152 10.07 -29.02 -14.73
C LEU A 152 9.77 -29.50 -13.29
N SER A 153 9.00 -30.57 -13.12
CA SER A 153 8.66 -31.06 -11.78
C SER A 153 9.92 -31.40 -10.96
N GLY A 154 9.99 -30.91 -9.73
CA GLY A 154 11.15 -31.06 -8.85
C GLY A 154 12.45 -30.39 -9.34
N ALA A 155 12.43 -29.61 -10.41
CA ALA A 155 13.63 -28.93 -10.92
C ALA A 155 14.13 -27.84 -9.94
N THR A 156 15.43 -27.56 -9.96
CA THR A 156 16.03 -26.43 -9.21
C THR A 156 16.20 -25.22 -10.13
N LEU A 157 15.44 -24.15 -9.86
CA LEU A 157 15.40 -22.88 -10.58
C LEU A 157 15.94 -21.75 -9.67
N VAL A 158 17.18 -21.87 -9.21
CA VAL A 158 17.81 -20.86 -8.33
C VAL A 158 18.55 -19.84 -9.20
N LYS A 159 18.22 -18.54 -9.08
CA LYS A 159 18.82 -17.45 -9.88
C LYS A 159 18.68 -17.62 -11.40
N ALA A 160 17.70 -18.42 -11.83
CA ALA A 160 17.41 -18.62 -13.24
C ALA A 160 16.63 -17.41 -13.81
N THR A 161 16.88 -17.06 -15.06
CA THR A 161 16.18 -15.95 -15.74
C THR A 161 15.25 -16.46 -16.82
N PHE A 162 14.04 -15.91 -16.86
CA PHE A 162 13.00 -16.35 -17.79
C PHE A 162 12.48 -15.23 -18.69
N THR A 163 13.18 -14.10 -18.84
CA THR A 163 12.63 -12.90 -19.50
C THR A 163 11.92 -13.22 -20.81
N ARG A 164 10.61 -12.97 -20.90
CA ARG A 164 9.76 -13.26 -22.08
C ARG A 164 9.70 -14.72 -22.50
N ALA A 165 9.99 -15.66 -21.60
CA ALA A 165 9.85 -17.09 -21.87
C ALA A 165 8.38 -17.51 -21.92
N ASN A 166 8.11 -18.55 -22.70
CA ASN A 166 6.80 -19.18 -22.79
C ASN A 166 6.77 -20.45 -21.93
N LEU A 167 6.10 -20.42 -20.78
CA LEU A 167 5.86 -21.56 -19.90
C LEU A 167 4.38 -21.98 -19.92
N PHE A 168 3.67 -21.75 -21.03
CA PHE A 168 2.26 -22.15 -21.17
C PHE A 168 2.07 -23.63 -20.83
N GLY A 169 1.24 -23.92 -19.84
CA GLY A 169 0.93 -25.29 -19.40
C GLY A 169 2.13 -26.09 -18.89
N ALA A 170 3.25 -25.45 -18.54
CA ALA A 170 4.41 -26.15 -18.00
C ALA A 170 4.12 -26.72 -16.60
N ASN A 171 4.70 -27.87 -16.28
CA ASN A 171 4.60 -28.48 -14.95
C ASN A 171 5.80 -28.04 -14.10
N LEU A 172 5.57 -27.21 -13.08
CA LEU A 172 6.57 -26.79 -12.10
C LEU A 172 6.30 -27.37 -10.71
N ARG A 173 5.51 -28.45 -10.61
CA ARG A 173 5.16 -29.04 -9.31
C ARG A 173 6.39 -29.44 -8.52
N GLY A 174 6.44 -29.05 -7.25
CA GLY A 174 7.57 -29.36 -6.37
C GLY A 174 8.91 -28.73 -6.79
N ALA A 175 8.93 -27.84 -7.80
CA ALA A 175 10.15 -27.15 -8.20
C ALA A 175 10.64 -26.21 -7.10
N ARG A 176 11.96 -26.07 -6.98
CA ARG A 176 12.59 -25.09 -6.08
C ARG A 176 12.90 -23.81 -6.85
N ILE A 177 12.16 -22.74 -6.57
CA ILE A 177 12.30 -21.46 -7.26
C ILE A 177 12.75 -20.41 -6.24
N GLU A 178 14.01 -20.00 -6.36
CA GLU A 178 14.61 -19.06 -5.41
C GLU A 178 15.40 -17.99 -6.16
N MET A 179 15.26 -16.72 -5.75
CA MET A 179 16.02 -15.60 -6.34
C MET A 179 15.89 -15.49 -7.87
N SER A 180 14.77 -15.97 -8.43
CA SER A 180 14.52 -16.03 -9.88
C SER A 180 13.47 -15.00 -10.30
N ALA A 181 13.54 -14.58 -11.56
CA ALA A 181 12.65 -13.57 -12.11
C ALA A 181 11.98 -14.02 -13.42
N PHE A 182 10.68 -13.71 -13.52
CA PHE A 182 9.80 -14.04 -14.63
C PHE A 182 9.24 -12.78 -15.34
N PRO A 183 10.07 -11.82 -15.78
CA PRO A 183 9.56 -10.61 -16.41
C PRO A 183 8.93 -10.94 -17.78
N ASP A 184 7.73 -10.41 -18.04
CA ASP A 184 6.96 -10.59 -19.28
C ASP A 184 6.76 -12.06 -19.69
N CYS A 185 6.82 -13.01 -18.74
CA CYS A 185 6.67 -14.44 -19.02
C CYS A 185 5.22 -14.85 -19.25
N LYS A 186 5.01 -15.92 -20.01
CA LYS A 186 3.70 -16.58 -20.11
C LYS A 186 3.68 -17.82 -19.21
N LEU A 187 3.05 -17.73 -18.06
CA LEU A 187 2.81 -18.83 -17.11
C LEU A 187 1.35 -19.32 -17.14
N ILE A 188 0.62 -18.97 -18.20
CA ILE A 188 -0.79 -19.35 -18.38
C ILE A 188 -0.94 -20.86 -18.20
N ARG A 189 -1.83 -21.28 -17.29
CA ARG A 189 -2.08 -22.69 -16.95
C ARG A 189 -0.87 -23.48 -16.44
N ALA A 190 0.23 -22.83 -16.04
CA ALA A 190 1.34 -23.53 -15.42
C ALA A 190 0.93 -24.08 -14.03
N ASP A 191 1.43 -25.26 -13.68
CA ASP A 191 1.19 -25.85 -12.36
C ASP A 191 2.39 -25.64 -11.44
N LEU A 192 2.27 -24.74 -10.47
CA LEU A 192 3.28 -24.43 -9.45
C LEU A 192 2.91 -25.01 -8.07
N ARG A 193 1.90 -25.89 -7.98
CA ARG A 193 1.53 -26.50 -6.70
C ARG A 193 2.72 -27.24 -6.11
N GLU A 194 2.85 -27.21 -4.79
CA GLU A 194 3.97 -27.81 -4.04
C GLU A 194 5.36 -27.21 -4.34
N ALA A 195 5.48 -26.26 -5.27
CA ALA A 195 6.73 -25.55 -5.49
C ALA A 195 7.14 -24.75 -4.25
N THR A 196 8.43 -24.72 -3.96
CA THR A 196 8.98 -23.82 -2.92
C THR A 196 9.37 -22.51 -3.58
N ILE A 197 8.71 -21.42 -3.19
CA ILE A 197 8.94 -20.08 -3.72
C ILE A 197 9.55 -19.22 -2.62
N ASP A 198 10.77 -18.72 -2.84
CA ASP A 198 11.41 -17.74 -1.97
C ASP A 198 12.07 -16.62 -2.79
N THR A 199 11.68 -15.37 -2.54
CA THR A 199 12.25 -14.20 -3.22
C THR A 199 12.15 -14.34 -4.75
N VAL A 200 10.93 -14.57 -5.23
CA VAL A 200 10.63 -14.73 -6.66
C VAL A 200 9.83 -13.54 -7.15
N ILE A 201 10.16 -13.08 -8.36
CA ILE A 201 9.57 -11.86 -8.95
C ILE A 201 8.85 -12.21 -10.26
N PHE A 202 7.57 -11.89 -10.32
CA PHE A 202 6.67 -11.97 -11.47
C PHE A 202 6.29 -10.55 -11.91
N VAL A 203 7.12 -9.91 -12.74
CA VAL A 203 6.84 -8.56 -13.27
C VAL A 203 6.11 -8.70 -14.61
N LYS A 204 4.88 -8.21 -14.71
CA LYS A 204 4.07 -8.27 -15.95
C LYS A 204 3.93 -9.69 -16.52
N ALA A 205 4.12 -10.70 -15.68
CA ALA A 205 3.96 -12.10 -16.06
C ALA A 205 2.46 -12.41 -16.22
N ASP A 206 2.13 -13.23 -17.20
CA ASP A 206 0.78 -13.72 -17.42
C ASP A 206 0.58 -15.04 -16.67
N LEU A 207 -0.09 -14.97 -15.52
CA LEU A 207 -0.36 -16.10 -14.61
C LEU A 207 -1.82 -16.56 -14.68
N ARG A 208 -2.56 -16.16 -15.71
CA ARG A 208 -3.98 -16.52 -15.81
C ARG A 208 -4.18 -18.03 -15.84
N GLY A 209 -4.98 -18.54 -14.91
CA GLY A 209 -5.21 -19.97 -14.72
C GLY A 209 -4.00 -20.77 -14.22
N ALA A 210 -2.91 -20.11 -13.80
CA ALA A 210 -1.80 -20.79 -13.15
C ALA A 210 -2.21 -21.28 -11.75
N LEU A 211 -1.77 -22.48 -11.37
CA LEU A 211 -2.04 -23.05 -10.05
C LEU A 211 -0.88 -22.73 -9.12
N LEU A 212 -1.06 -21.78 -8.20
CA LEU A 212 -0.02 -21.30 -7.31
C LEU A 212 0.11 -22.16 -6.04
N PRO A 213 1.30 -22.22 -5.41
CA PRO A 213 1.45 -22.86 -4.11
C PRO A 213 0.80 -22.01 -3.00
N ARG A 214 0.38 -22.66 -1.90
CA ARG A 214 -0.24 -21.98 -0.75
C ARG A 214 0.75 -21.20 0.13
N ARG A 215 2.06 -21.26 -0.16
CA ARG A 215 3.10 -20.55 0.60
C ARG A 215 3.94 -19.70 -0.35
N LEU A 216 3.70 -18.40 -0.32
CA LEU A 216 4.32 -17.40 -1.21
C LEU A 216 4.91 -16.22 -0.39
N PRO A 217 5.69 -16.47 0.67
CA PRO A 217 6.25 -15.38 1.46
C PRO A 217 7.18 -14.55 0.60
N ARG A 218 7.03 -13.22 0.64
CA ARG A 218 7.88 -12.26 -0.10
C ARG A 218 7.89 -12.43 -1.62
N ALA A 219 6.94 -13.17 -2.20
CA ALA A 219 6.78 -13.21 -3.65
C ALA A 219 6.29 -11.85 -4.15
N ILE A 220 6.80 -11.39 -5.29
CA ILE A 220 6.44 -10.10 -5.88
C ILE A 220 5.70 -10.35 -7.19
N PHE A 221 4.47 -9.88 -7.30
CA PHE A 221 3.60 -9.90 -8.47
C PHE A 221 3.34 -8.46 -8.92
N ASP A 222 4.35 -7.80 -9.47
CA ASP A 222 4.24 -6.41 -9.92
C ASP A 222 3.57 -6.34 -11.30
N GLN A 223 2.36 -5.77 -11.36
CA GLN A 223 1.54 -5.68 -12.58
C GLN A 223 1.34 -7.04 -13.28
N ALA A 224 1.37 -8.12 -12.51
CA ALA A 224 1.11 -9.46 -13.02
C ALA A 224 -0.33 -9.57 -13.53
N ILE A 225 -0.53 -10.33 -14.60
CA ILE A 225 -1.85 -10.55 -15.19
C ILE A 225 -2.43 -11.82 -14.55
N MET A 226 -3.38 -11.63 -13.64
CA MET A 226 -4.05 -12.71 -12.89
C MET A 226 -5.57 -12.67 -13.00
N SER A 227 -6.10 -11.84 -13.90
CA SER A 227 -7.54 -11.72 -14.15
C SER A 227 -8.12 -13.00 -14.75
N LYS A 228 -9.46 -13.05 -14.88
CA LYS A 228 -10.15 -14.13 -15.57
C LYS A 228 -9.49 -14.43 -16.93
N LEU A 229 -9.21 -15.70 -17.18
CA LEU A 229 -8.77 -16.16 -18.49
C LEU A 229 -9.98 -16.18 -19.43
N ASP A 230 -10.02 -15.27 -20.41
CA ASP A 230 -11.01 -15.28 -21.47
C ASP A 230 -10.75 -16.50 -22.38
N LEU A 231 -11.44 -17.61 -22.11
CA LEU A 231 -11.39 -18.81 -22.93
C LEU A 231 -12.66 -18.95 -23.77
N PRO A 232 -12.53 -19.33 -25.06
CA PRO A 232 -13.66 -19.87 -25.81
C PRO A 232 -14.20 -21.12 -25.08
N ALA A 233 -15.52 -21.23 -24.93
CA ALA A 233 -16.13 -22.42 -24.35
C ALA A 233 -15.71 -23.67 -25.16
N GLY A 234 -15.17 -24.70 -24.48
CA GLY A 234 -14.86 -26.00 -25.09
C GLY A 234 -13.40 -26.30 -25.45
N ASP A 235 -12.42 -25.58 -24.92
CA ASP A 235 -11.00 -25.95 -25.10
C ASP A 235 -10.67 -27.25 -24.33
N ALA A 236 -10.68 -28.38 -25.05
CA ALA A 236 -10.49 -29.75 -24.55
C ALA A 236 -9.08 -30.09 -24.02
N ARG A 237 -8.19 -29.08 -23.89
CA ARG A 237 -6.85 -29.22 -23.27
C ARG A 237 -6.86 -29.03 -21.76
N LEU A 238 -8.03 -28.91 -21.14
CA LEU A 238 -8.20 -28.83 -19.70
C LEU A 238 -7.98 -30.23 -19.11
N PRO A 239 -6.99 -30.45 -18.23
CA PRO A 239 -7.21 -31.42 -17.18
C PRO A 239 -8.50 -30.98 -16.48
N GLU A 240 -9.42 -31.90 -16.20
CA GLU A 240 -10.55 -31.66 -15.30
C GLU A 240 -9.98 -31.28 -13.93
N ALA A 241 -9.64 -30.00 -13.75
CA ALA A 241 -9.15 -29.48 -12.48
C ALA A 241 -10.39 -29.39 -11.58
N GLU A 242 -10.62 -30.48 -10.86
CA GLU A 242 -11.63 -30.66 -9.81
C GLU A 242 -12.01 -29.33 -9.13
N GLY A 243 -13.16 -28.76 -9.50
CA GLY A 243 -13.81 -27.69 -8.73
C GLY A 243 -13.14 -26.31 -8.67
N PHE A 244 -12.05 -26.03 -9.40
CA PHE A 244 -11.39 -24.70 -9.34
C PHE A 244 -12.00 -23.70 -10.34
N ASP A 245 -12.51 -22.57 -9.83
CA ASP A 245 -12.90 -21.42 -10.66
C ASP A 245 -11.65 -20.71 -11.20
N LEU A 246 -11.23 -21.08 -12.42
CA LEU A 246 -10.12 -20.44 -13.14
C LEU A 246 -10.37 -18.95 -13.49
N GLY A 247 -11.58 -18.43 -13.18
CA GLY A 247 -11.94 -17.04 -13.40
C GLY A 247 -11.51 -16.09 -12.29
N ARG A 248 -11.07 -16.59 -11.13
CA ARG A 248 -10.68 -15.79 -9.96
C ARG A 248 -9.37 -16.30 -9.38
N VAL A 249 -8.64 -15.42 -8.71
CA VAL A 249 -7.45 -15.85 -7.97
C VAL A 249 -7.92 -16.49 -6.66
N ASP A 250 -7.55 -17.75 -6.44
CA ASP A 250 -7.78 -18.46 -5.19
C ASP A 250 -6.51 -18.46 -4.32
N MET A 251 -6.59 -17.79 -3.18
CA MET A 251 -5.58 -17.70 -2.14
C MET A 251 -6.14 -18.07 -0.77
N GLU A 252 -7.20 -18.89 -0.73
CA GLU A 252 -7.73 -19.39 0.54
C GLU A 252 -6.64 -20.08 1.37
N GLU A 253 -6.56 -19.73 2.64
CA GLU A 253 -5.57 -20.21 3.62
C GLU A 253 -4.10 -19.96 3.25
N ALA A 254 -3.82 -19.20 2.20
CA ALA A 254 -2.45 -18.99 1.72
C ALA A 254 -1.62 -18.15 2.69
N ASP A 255 -0.33 -18.50 2.83
CA ASP A 255 0.67 -17.70 3.51
C ASP A 255 1.30 -16.71 2.52
N LEU A 256 0.81 -15.47 2.58
CA LEU A 256 1.18 -14.35 1.71
C LEU A 256 1.95 -13.26 2.47
N ARG A 257 2.49 -13.57 3.65
CA ARG A 257 3.15 -12.57 4.50
C ARG A 257 4.32 -11.90 3.76
N GLY A 258 4.27 -10.57 3.70
CA GLY A 258 5.25 -9.75 3.00
C GLY A 258 5.27 -9.92 1.47
N ALA A 259 4.30 -10.64 0.87
CA ALA A 259 4.15 -10.68 -0.57
C ALA A 259 3.74 -9.31 -1.11
N SER A 260 3.91 -9.09 -2.41
CA SER A 260 3.46 -7.89 -3.10
C SER A 260 2.64 -8.26 -4.32
N PHE A 261 1.51 -7.60 -4.53
CA PHE A 261 0.64 -7.72 -5.70
C PHE A 261 0.40 -6.36 -6.37
N THR A 262 1.32 -5.42 -6.22
CA THR A 262 1.12 -4.02 -6.66
C THR A 262 0.57 -3.94 -8.09
N GLY A 263 -0.54 -3.21 -8.26
CA GLY A 263 -1.18 -2.98 -9.55
C GLY A 263 -1.88 -4.19 -10.18
N VAL A 264 -2.10 -5.28 -9.44
CA VAL A 264 -2.77 -6.48 -9.95
C VAL A 264 -4.29 -6.35 -9.86
N ASN A 265 -4.99 -6.80 -10.90
CA ASN A 265 -6.44 -6.97 -10.86
C ASN A 265 -6.80 -8.26 -10.10
N LEU A 266 -7.39 -8.10 -8.92
CA LEU A 266 -7.77 -9.14 -7.97
C LEU A 266 -9.28 -9.11 -7.67
N ARG A 267 -10.09 -8.68 -8.63
CA ARG A 267 -11.55 -8.58 -8.47
C ARG A 267 -12.15 -9.94 -8.18
N GLY A 268 -12.96 -10.00 -7.13
CA GLY A 268 -13.68 -11.22 -6.76
C GLY A 268 -12.79 -12.36 -6.24
N SER A 269 -11.49 -12.12 -6.05
CA SER A 269 -10.53 -13.12 -5.58
C SER A 269 -10.88 -13.64 -4.18
N ASN A 270 -10.52 -14.90 -3.92
CA ASN A 270 -10.74 -15.56 -2.64
C ASN A 270 -9.48 -15.42 -1.76
N PHE A 271 -9.56 -14.64 -0.69
CA PHE A 271 -8.52 -14.48 0.33
C PHE A 271 -8.96 -15.04 1.69
N ARG A 272 -9.99 -15.89 1.73
CA ARG A 272 -10.52 -16.42 2.98
C ARG A 272 -9.42 -17.06 3.81
N HIS A 273 -9.34 -16.72 5.09
CA HIS A 273 -8.35 -17.25 6.03
C HIS A 273 -6.87 -17.05 5.61
N ALA A 274 -6.59 -16.22 4.60
CA ALA A 274 -5.24 -15.96 4.14
C ALA A 274 -4.44 -15.15 5.17
N LYS A 275 -3.14 -15.42 5.27
CA LYS A 275 -2.20 -14.64 6.09
C LYS A 275 -1.59 -13.55 5.24
N LEU A 276 -2.19 -12.37 5.28
CA LEU A 276 -1.77 -11.20 4.50
C LEU A 276 -0.90 -10.23 5.30
N GLU A 277 -0.58 -10.50 6.57
CA GLU A 277 0.17 -9.55 7.40
C GLU A 277 1.41 -8.99 6.65
N THR A 278 1.54 -7.66 6.61
CA THR A 278 2.60 -6.92 5.87
C THR A 278 2.59 -7.04 4.33
N CYS A 279 1.55 -7.64 3.72
CA CYS A 279 1.41 -7.76 2.28
C CYS A 279 1.18 -6.37 1.64
N ASN A 280 1.77 -6.16 0.47
CA ASN A 280 1.56 -4.97 -0.35
C ASN A 280 0.53 -5.26 -1.44
N LEU A 281 -0.64 -4.65 -1.33
CA LEU A 281 -1.77 -4.70 -2.26
C LEU A 281 -2.04 -3.31 -2.86
N SER A 282 -1.02 -2.44 -2.93
CA SER A 282 -1.18 -1.07 -3.46
C SER A 282 -1.65 -1.10 -4.91
N ASP A 283 -2.50 -0.15 -5.28
CA ASP A 283 -3.05 0.02 -6.63
C ASP A 283 -3.80 -1.21 -7.19
N CYS A 284 -4.16 -2.18 -6.34
CA CYS A 284 -4.93 -3.34 -6.75
C CYS A 284 -6.41 -3.00 -6.93
N ASP A 285 -7.07 -3.67 -7.87
CA ASP A 285 -8.53 -3.73 -7.87
C ASP A 285 -8.98 -4.98 -7.09
N LEU A 286 -9.49 -4.76 -5.88
CA LEU A 286 -9.98 -5.77 -4.94
C LEU A 286 -11.51 -5.77 -4.83
N THR A 287 -12.21 -5.15 -5.79
CA THR A 287 -13.68 -5.06 -5.75
C THR A 287 -14.28 -6.46 -5.65
N GLY A 288 -15.09 -6.68 -4.60
CA GLY A 288 -15.78 -7.94 -4.36
C GLY A 288 -14.88 -9.10 -3.94
N ALA A 289 -13.60 -8.86 -3.59
CA ALA A 289 -12.74 -9.87 -3.00
C ALA A 289 -13.30 -10.34 -1.64
N ASP A 290 -13.16 -11.63 -1.34
CA ASP A 290 -13.58 -12.21 -0.06
C ASP A 290 -12.39 -12.29 0.90
N PHE A 291 -12.40 -11.45 1.93
CA PHE A 291 -11.40 -11.42 2.99
C PHE A 291 -11.82 -12.16 4.26
N THR A 292 -12.92 -12.92 4.25
CA THR A 292 -13.45 -13.55 5.47
C THR A 292 -12.38 -14.31 6.25
N GLY A 293 -12.07 -13.84 7.46
CA GLY A 293 -11.09 -14.47 8.35
C GLY A 293 -9.63 -14.26 7.95
N ALA A 294 -9.34 -13.42 6.95
CA ALA A 294 -8.00 -13.07 6.54
C ALA A 294 -7.33 -12.12 7.56
N ASP A 295 -6.00 -12.23 7.69
CA ASP A 295 -5.21 -11.35 8.54
C ASP A 295 -4.65 -10.17 7.73
N LEU A 296 -5.33 -9.02 7.79
CA LEU A 296 -4.98 -7.80 7.05
C LEU A 296 -4.09 -6.82 7.82
N ARG A 297 -3.63 -7.17 9.03
CA ARG A 297 -2.84 -6.24 9.86
C ARG A 297 -1.56 -5.81 9.14
N ARG A 298 -1.22 -4.53 9.26
CA ARG A 298 -0.01 -3.95 8.66
C ARG A 298 0.09 -4.08 7.13
N CYS A 299 -1.01 -4.41 6.44
CA CYS A 299 -1.01 -4.43 4.98
C CYS A 299 -0.87 -3.02 4.41
N ILE A 300 -0.32 -2.94 3.20
CA ILE A 300 -0.24 -1.71 2.41
C ILE A 300 -1.24 -1.81 1.27
N LEU A 301 -2.31 -1.01 1.32
CA LEU A 301 -3.38 -0.98 0.32
C LEU A 301 -3.51 0.40 -0.31
N ARG A 302 -2.45 1.22 -0.33
CA ARG A 302 -2.50 2.58 -0.86
C ARG A 302 -3.04 2.58 -2.30
N GLY A 303 -3.98 3.48 -2.62
CA GLY A 303 -4.54 3.63 -3.96
C GLY A 303 -5.40 2.45 -4.44
N ALA A 304 -5.61 1.42 -3.61
CA ALA A 304 -6.39 0.25 -3.99
C ALA A 304 -7.91 0.54 -4.07
N THR A 305 -8.61 -0.24 -4.88
CA THR A 305 -10.08 -0.20 -5.01
C THR A 305 -10.71 -1.34 -4.22
N LEU A 306 -11.46 -1.03 -3.17
CA LEU A 306 -12.11 -1.96 -2.24
C LEU A 306 -13.63 -1.71 -2.14
N ARG A 307 -14.26 -1.30 -3.25
CA ARG A 307 -15.68 -0.94 -3.29
C ARG A 307 -16.57 -2.10 -2.82
N GLY A 308 -17.44 -1.82 -1.85
CA GLY A 308 -18.41 -2.78 -1.32
C GLY A 308 -17.82 -3.99 -0.59
N VAL A 309 -16.50 -4.00 -0.32
CA VAL A 309 -15.84 -5.12 0.37
C VAL A 309 -16.34 -5.23 1.81
N ASP A 310 -16.45 -6.47 2.31
CA ASP A 310 -16.78 -6.73 3.70
C ASP A 310 -15.51 -6.89 4.55
N LEU A 311 -15.26 -5.88 5.39
CA LEU A 311 -14.21 -5.85 6.40
C LEU A 311 -14.80 -5.89 7.81
N SER A 312 -16.04 -6.35 7.97
CA SER A 312 -16.71 -6.43 9.27
C SER A 312 -15.92 -7.30 10.24
N GLY A 313 -15.75 -6.84 11.48
CA GLY A 313 -15.03 -7.55 12.54
C GLY A 313 -13.51 -7.71 12.33
N HIS A 314 -12.93 -7.18 11.26
CA HIS A 314 -11.50 -7.33 11.00
C HIS A 314 -10.65 -6.46 11.92
N ASP A 315 -9.45 -6.96 12.27
CA ASP A 315 -8.39 -6.16 12.88
C ASP A 315 -7.52 -5.55 11.78
N LEU A 316 -7.64 -4.23 11.59
CA LEU A 316 -6.94 -3.45 10.59
C LEU A 316 -5.82 -2.62 11.22
N GLU A 317 -5.28 -3.06 12.36
CA GLU A 317 -4.18 -2.40 13.06
C GLU A 317 -3.00 -2.11 12.11
N MET A 318 -2.57 -0.84 12.10
CA MET A 318 -1.47 -0.31 11.28
C MET A 318 -1.61 -0.56 9.78
N THR A 319 -2.83 -0.79 9.28
CA THR A 319 -3.09 -0.94 7.85
C THR A 319 -3.05 0.42 7.15
N MET A 320 -2.42 0.47 5.98
CA MET A 320 -2.28 1.68 5.15
C MET A 320 -3.33 1.66 4.05
N LEU A 321 -4.40 2.44 4.21
CA LEU A 321 -5.53 2.60 3.30
C LEU A 321 -5.59 4.03 2.70
N GLN A 322 -4.44 4.71 2.59
CA GLN A 322 -4.41 6.05 1.99
C GLN A 322 -4.88 6.04 0.54
N GLU A 323 -5.61 7.07 0.14
CA GLU A 323 -6.06 7.27 -1.25
C GLU A 323 -6.92 6.09 -1.78
N THR A 324 -7.48 5.25 -0.90
CA THR A 324 -8.27 4.08 -1.30
C THR A 324 -9.71 4.42 -1.66
N ASP A 325 -10.28 3.68 -2.62
CA ASP A 325 -11.73 3.70 -2.87
C ASP A 325 -12.41 2.61 -2.04
N LEU A 326 -13.00 3.02 -0.92
CA LEU A 326 -13.76 2.19 0.01
C LEU A 326 -15.26 2.48 -0.06
N THR A 327 -15.75 2.98 -1.21
CA THR A 327 -17.17 3.29 -1.40
C THR A 327 -18.05 2.09 -1.04
N GLY A 328 -18.96 2.27 -0.09
CA GLY A 328 -19.88 1.23 0.39
C GLY A 328 -19.25 0.06 1.13
N ALA A 329 -17.97 0.14 1.51
CA ALA A 329 -17.31 -0.90 2.28
C ALA A 329 -17.93 -1.06 3.68
N ARG A 330 -17.94 -2.28 4.21
CA ARG A 330 -18.49 -2.58 5.54
C ARG A 330 -17.36 -2.76 6.55
N PHE A 331 -17.33 -1.92 7.57
CA PHE A 331 -16.41 -1.96 8.71
C PHE A 331 -17.15 -2.29 10.02
N THR A 332 -18.32 -2.92 9.94
CA THR A 332 -19.15 -3.14 11.12
C THR A 332 -18.39 -3.93 12.19
N GLY A 333 -18.19 -3.36 13.37
CA GLY A 333 -17.43 -3.99 14.46
C GLY A 333 -15.93 -4.14 14.21
N ALA A 334 -15.38 -3.53 13.16
CA ALA A 334 -13.94 -3.60 12.86
C ALA A 334 -13.10 -2.79 13.86
N LYS A 335 -11.84 -3.18 14.01
CA LYS A 335 -10.83 -2.47 14.82
C LYS A 335 -9.85 -1.75 13.89
N LEU A 336 -9.81 -0.43 13.96
CA LEU A 336 -8.92 0.43 13.16
C LEU A 336 -7.97 1.20 14.09
N VAL A 337 -6.92 0.52 14.53
CA VAL A 337 -5.91 1.09 15.43
C VAL A 337 -4.71 1.55 14.62
N MET A 338 -4.36 2.83 14.71
CA MET A 338 -3.25 3.42 13.94
C MET A 338 -3.36 3.18 12.43
N THR A 339 -4.59 3.03 11.93
CA THR A 339 -4.90 2.81 10.52
C THR A 339 -4.86 4.15 9.78
N SER A 340 -4.23 4.21 8.62
CA SER A 340 -4.21 5.43 7.81
C SER A 340 -5.27 5.36 6.72
N LEU A 341 -6.22 6.28 6.75
CA LEU A 341 -7.32 6.47 5.80
C LEU A 341 -7.26 7.89 5.18
N CYS A 342 -6.09 8.54 5.24
CA CYS A 342 -5.88 9.86 4.68
C CYS A 342 -6.25 9.87 3.18
N ASP A 343 -7.03 10.88 2.77
CA ASP A 343 -7.54 11.03 1.40
C ASP A 343 -8.37 9.83 0.88
N ALA A 344 -8.84 8.92 1.75
CA ALA A 344 -9.67 7.78 1.33
C ALA A 344 -11.10 8.21 0.97
N THR A 345 -11.71 7.51 0.01
CA THR A 345 -13.13 7.66 -0.32
C THR A 345 -13.94 6.64 0.46
N LEU A 346 -14.69 7.09 1.47
CA LEU A 346 -15.49 6.27 2.36
C LEU A 346 -17.00 6.48 2.15
N THR A 347 -17.40 7.00 0.99
CA THR A 347 -18.81 7.32 0.73
C THR A 347 -19.72 6.10 0.91
N GLY A 348 -20.74 6.22 1.76
CA GLY A 348 -21.67 5.13 2.07
C GLY A 348 -21.08 3.98 2.89
N ALA A 349 -19.86 4.11 3.42
CA ALA A 349 -19.23 3.06 4.23
C ALA A 349 -19.94 2.91 5.59
N ASP A 350 -19.94 1.68 6.10
CA ASP A 350 -20.61 1.33 7.37
C ASP A 350 -19.59 1.07 8.49
N PHE A 351 -19.42 2.03 9.39
CA PHE A 351 -18.56 1.93 10.57
C PHE A 351 -19.33 1.55 11.84
N SER A 352 -20.57 1.08 11.74
CA SER A 352 -21.39 0.76 12.91
C SER A 352 -20.65 -0.14 13.88
N ARG A 353 -20.57 0.27 15.16
CA ARG A 353 -19.85 -0.45 16.23
C ARG A 353 -18.34 -0.62 16.01
N ALA A 354 -17.74 0.05 15.04
CA ALA A 354 -16.30 0.03 14.84
C ALA A 354 -15.57 0.78 15.97
N TYR A 355 -14.34 0.36 16.23
CA TYR A 355 -13.45 1.00 17.19
C TYR A 355 -12.26 1.61 16.45
N LEU A 356 -12.13 2.93 16.51
CA LEU A 356 -11.02 3.67 15.91
C LEU A 356 -10.18 4.32 17.01
N PHE A 357 -8.86 4.07 16.98
CA PHE A 357 -7.91 4.67 17.91
C PHE A 357 -6.63 5.09 17.20
N GLY A 358 -6.32 6.39 17.22
CA GLY A 358 -5.11 6.91 16.57
C GLY A 358 -5.12 6.81 15.04
N ALA A 359 -6.28 6.56 14.44
CA ALA A 359 -6.40 6.51 12.98
C ALA A 359 -6.36 7.92 12.39
N ASP A 360 -5.92 7.99 11.14
CA ASP A 360 -5.88 9.24 10.36
C ASP A 360 -6.95 9.19 9.27
N LEU A 361 -7.98 10.03 9.39
CA LEU A 361 -9.04 10.25 8.41
C LEU A 361 -8.95 11.65 7.78
N SER A 362 -7.79 12.31 7.86
CA SER A 362 -7.63 13.66 7.29
C SER A 362 -7.95 13.67 5.80
N ARG A 363 -8.77 14.64 5.40
CA ARG A 363 -9.30 14.83 4.03
C ARG A 363 -10.07 13.64 3.44
N ALA A 364 -10.47 12.66 4.26
CA ALA A 364 -11.30 11.55 3.79
C ALA A 364 -12.72 12.01 3.45
N SER A 365 -13.31 11.42 2.41
CA SER A 365 -14.71 11.64 2.04
C SER A 365 -15.63 10.73 2.83
N LEU A 366 -16.42 11.29 3.74
CA LEU A 366 -17.32 10.56 4.64
C LEU A 366 -18.81 10.81 4.30
N ALA A 367 -19.14 11.13 3.05
CA ALA A 367 -20.54 11.30 2.64
C ALA A 367 -21.36 10.03 2.89
N ASP A 368 -22.56 10.15 3.45
CA ASP A 368 -23.51 9.05 3.67
C ASP A 368 -23.00 7.88 4.54
N VAL A 369 -21.97 8.12 5.36
CA VAL A 369 -21.44 7.08 6.28
C VAL A 369 -22.42 6.75 7.39
N ARG A 370 -22.35 5.49 7.85
CA ARG A 370 -23.07 4.99 9.03
C ARG A 370 -22.12 4.86 10.21
N LEU A 371 -22.46 5.50 11.32
CA LEU A 371 -21.60 5.65 12.51
C LEU A 371 -22.26 5.15 13.80
N GLU A 372 -23.30 4.33 13.71
CA GLU A 372 -24.07 3.91 14.89
C GLU A 372 -23.18 3.18 15.90
N LYS A 373 -23.05 3.78 17.10
CA LYS A 373 -22.23 3.24 18.21
C LYS A 373 -20.74 3.10 17.86
N THR A 374 -20.25 3.88 16.90
CA THR A 374 -18.82 3.94 16.56
C THR A 374 -18.07 4.74 17.63
N VAL A 375 -16.86 4.29 17.95
CA VAL A 375 -15.98 4.97 18.92
C VAL A 375 -14.81 5.60 18.18
N PHE A 376 -14.65 6.91 18.35
CA PHE A 376 -13.49 7.66 17.85
C PHE A 376 -12.65 8.15 19.03
N ARG A 377 -11.36 7.81 19.03
CA ARG A 377 -10.42 8.29 20.03
C ARG A 377 -9.09 8.65 19.39
N SER A 378 -8.62 9.86 19.64
CA SER A 378 -7.33 10.32 19.10
C SER A 378 -7.26 10.25 17.57
N ILE A 379 -8.35 10.65 16.91
CA ILE A 379 -8.47 10.58 15.45
C ILE A 379 -8.09 11.92 14.82
N ASP A 380 -7.40 11.88 13.70
CA ASP A 380 -7.17 13.05 12.86
C ASP A 380 -8.27 13.16 11.79
N PHE A 381 -9.08 14.21 11.84
CA PHE A 381 -10.12 14.54 10.87
C PHE A 381 -9.83 15.88 10.17
N ARG A 382 -8.56 16.28 10.06
CA ARG A 382 -8.18 17.55 9.42
C ARG A 382 -8.81 17.71 8.03
N GLY A 383 -9.46 18.85 7.80
CA GLY A 383 -10.07 19.20 6.51
C GLY A 383 -11.29 18.36 6.10
N VAL A 384 -11.86 17.56 6.99
CA VAL A 384 -13.06 16.76 6.71
C VAL A 384 -14.32 17.62 6.76
N ASP A 385 -15.29 17.31 5.89
CA ASP A 385 -16.62 17.93 5.87
C ASP A 385 -17.65 17.11 6.68
N PHE A 386 -18.02 17.62 7.85
CA PHE A 386 -19.02 17.08 8.76
C PHE A 386 -20.43 17.65 8.58
N THR A 387 -20.68 18.52 7.59
CA THR A 387 -21.99 19.19 7.42
C THR A 387 -23.15 18.21 7.27
N ARG A 388 -22.90 17.00 6.76
CA ARG A 388 -23.91 15.94 6.57
C ARG A 388 -23.59 14.63 7.29
N ILE A 389 -22.62 14.63 8.19
CA ILE A 389 -22.21 13.41 8.92
C ILE A 389 -23.04 13.29 10.21
N PRO A 390 -23.69 12.14 10.49
CA PRO A 390 -24.52 11.95 11.67
C PRO A 390 -23.67 11.70 12.92
N ILE A 391 -23.20 12.78 13.56
CA ILE A 391 -22.29 12.73 14.72
C ILE A 391 -22.95 13.01 16.07
N LYS A 392 -24.28 13.16 16.10
CA LYS A 392 -25.04 13.43 17.31
C LYS A 392 -24.89 12.30 18.34
N GLY A 393 -24.58 12.66 19.58
CA GLY A 393 -24.44 11.73 20.70
C GLY A 393 -23.21 10.81 20.62
N LEU A 394 -22.30 11.04 19.67
CA LEU A 394 -21.08 10.24 19.54
C LEU A 394 -19.98 10.73 20.48
N SER A 395 -19.05 9.82 20.81
CA SER A 395 -17.82 10.14 21.53
C SER A 395 -16.66 10.27 20.54
N LEU A 396 -16.11 11.48 20.42
CA LEU A 396 -14.97 11.85 19.60
C LEU A 396 -13.89 12.54 20.43
N ASN A 397 -13.36 11.80 21.40
CA ASN A 397 -12.44 12.32 22.39
C ASN A 397 -11.00 12.45 21.85
N ARG A 398 -10.31 13.55 22.20
CA ARG A 398 -8.91 13.83 21.79
C ARG A 398 -8.71 13.86 20.28
N CYS A 399 -9.73 14.21 19.51
CA CYS A 399 -9.63 14.22 18.05
C CYS A 399 -9.15 15.58 17.53
N SER A 400 -8.51 15.58 16.37
CA SER A 400 -8.19 16.80 15.63
C SER A 400 -9.24 17.02 14.55
N PHE A 401 -9.80 18.21 14.51
CA PHE A 401 -10.76 18.72 13.54
C PHE A 401 -10.25 20.03 12.92
N VAL A 402 -8.92 20.19 12.88
CA VAL A 402 -8.31 21.42 12.38
C VAL A 402 -8.73 21.64 10.93
N GLU A 403 -9.23 22.84 10.63
CA GLU A 403 -9.76 23.23 9.30
C GLU A 403 -10.94 22.37 8.79
N ALA A 404 -11.58 21.57 9.65
CA ALA A 404 -12.79 20.82 9.29
C ALA A 404 -14.02 21.73 9.19
N SER A 405 -15.04 21.30 8.45
CA SER A 405 -16.32 22.01 8.34
C SER A 405 -17.43 21.28 9.08
N PHE A 406 -18.19 22.01 9.88
CA PHE A 406 -19.36 21.57 10.65
C PHE A 406 -20.52 22.55 10.45
N ALA A 407 -20.53 23.33 9.37
CA ALA A 407 -21.51 24.39 9.17
C ALA A 407 -22.95 23.82 9.28
N GLY A 408 -23.70 24.28 10.28
CA GLY A 408 -25.06 23.83 10.57
C GLY A 408 -25.20 22.40 11.14
N ALA A 409 -24.10 21.71 11.48
CA ALA A 409 -24.14 20.33 11.98
C ALA A 409 -24.76 20.22 13.37
N ASP A 410 -25.46 19.10 13.63
CA ASP A 410 -26.01 18.77 14.96
C ASP A 410 -25.00 17.93 15.78
N LEU A 411 -24.39 18.57 16.77
CA LEU A 411 -23.41 18.02 17.70
C LEU A 411 -24.02 17.73 19.09
N THR A 412 -25.35 17.79 19.20
CA THR A 412 -26.06 17.72 20.48
C THR A 412 -25.68 16.46 21.24
N GLY A 413 -25.29 16.62 22.51
CA GLY A 413 -24.97 15.51 23.41
C GLY A 413 -23.69 14.72 23.09
N SER A 414 -22.91 15.14 22.08
CA SER A 414 -21.65 14.51 21.74
C SER A 414 -20.53 14.86 22.74
N ASP A 415 -19.47 14.05 22.76
CA ASP A 415 -18.30 14.25 23.62
C ASP A 415 -17.03 14.52 22.80
N PHE A 416 -16.49 15.72 22.93
CA PHE A 416 -15.30 16.23 22.27
C PHE A 416 -14.22 16.64 23.29
N THR A 417 -14.20 16.03 24.48
CA THR A 417 -13.20 16.35 25.50
C THR A 417 -11.78 16.28 24.93
N ASP A 418 -10.96 17.29 25.23
CA ASP A 418 -9.56 17.40 24.77
C ASP A 418 -9.38 17.45 23.24
N SER A 419 -10.40 17.81 22.46
CA SER A 419 -10.32 17.85 21.00
C SER A 419 -9.92 19.22 20.45
N ASP A 420 -9.40 19.25 19.23
CA ASP A 420 -8.90 20.46 18.58
C ASP A 420 -9.71 20.84 17.35
N PHE A 421 -10.44 21.96 17.42
CA PHE A 421 -11.22 22.59 16.36
C PHE A 421 -10.53 23.84 15.81
N SER A 422 -9.21 23.99 15.95
CA SER A 422 -8.54 25.20 15.47
C SER A 422 -8.85 25.45 14.00
N LYS A 423 -9.25 26.69 13.66
CA LYS A 423 -9.64 27.12 12.31
C LYS A 423 -10.82 26.37 11.69
N ALA A 424 -11.56 25.56 12.45
CA ALA A 424 -12.74 24.85 11.95
C ALA A 424 -13.88 25.84 11.63
N ASP A 425 -14.68 25.51 10.62
CA ASP A 425 -15.94 26.21 10.35
C ASP A 425 -17.08 25.54 11.10
N LEU A 426 -17.52 26.16 12.19
CA LEU A 426 -18.60 25.72 13.07
C LEU A 426 -19.81 26.67 12.97
N THR A 427 -19.92 27.43 11.87
CA THR A 427 -20.96 28.45 11.70
C THR A 427 -22.33 27.80 11.81
N ARG A 428 -23.19 28.33 12.69
CA ARG A 428 -24.54 27.79 12.99
C ARG A 428 -24.57 26.35 13.50
N ALA A 429 -23.45 25.77 13.92
CA ALA A 429 -23.43 24.42 14.49
C ALA A 429 -24.17 24.37 15.84
N ILE A 430 -24.72 23.21 16.18
CA ILE A 430 -25.57 23.00 17.36
C ILE A 430 -24.80 22.15 18.39
N PHE A 431 -24.28 22.79 19.43
CA PHE A 431 -23.52 22.21 20.55
C PHE A 431 -24.36 22.07 21.84
N ARG A 432 -25.67 21.86 21.73
CA ARG A 432 -26.53 21.75 22.92
C ARG A 432 -26.13 20.55 23.77
N ASP A 433 -25.94 20.78 25.06
CA ASP A 433 -25.54 19.74 26.03
C ASP A 433 -24.28 18.95 25.62
N THR A 434 -23.45 19.51 24.74
CA THR A 434 -22.21 18.87 24.24
C THR A 434 -21.10 19.02 25.27
N ASN A 435 -20.26 17.98 25.41
CA ASN A 435 -19.06 18.06 26.23
C ASN A 435 -17.87 18.53 25.40
N ILE A 436 -17.41 19.77 25.64
CA ILE A 436 -16.27 20.40 24.96
C ILE A 436 -15.21 20.84 25.98
N LYS A 437 -15.08 20.10 27.10
CA LYS A 437 -14.09 20.38 28.15
C LYS A 437 -12.68 20.32 27.57
N ARG A 438 -11.90 21.39 27.83
CA ARG A 438 -10.52 21.55 27.33
C ARG A 438 -10.38 21.40 25.82
N ALA A 439 -11.47 21.58 25.07
CA ALA A 439 -11.40 21.63 23.63
C ALA A 439 -10.79 22.95 23.17
N ASN A 440 -10.01 22.90 22.10
CA ASN A 440 -9.38 24.05 21.48
C ASN A 440 -10.23 24.52 20.28
N PHE A 441 -10.55 25.80 20.21
CA PHE A 441 -11.31 26.46 19.15
C PHE A 441 -10.54 27.67 18.61
N LYS A 442 -9.20 27.66 18.71
CA LYS A 442 -8.38 28.79 18.27
C LYS A 442 -8.71 29.17 16.83
N GLU A 443 -9.00 30.44 16.57
CA GLU A 443 -9.32 30.95 15.22
C GLU A 443 -10.54 30.26 14.55
N ALA A 444 -11.37 29.52 15.30
CA ALA A 444 -12.54 28.84 14.76
C ALA A 444 -13.70 29.80 14.51
N LYS A 445 -14.59 29.45 13.56
CA LYS A 445 -15.79 30.23 13.21
C LYS A 445 -17.03 29.61 13.84
N LEU A 446 -17.53 30.15 14.94
CA LEU A 446 -18.74 29.72 15.63
C LEU A 446 -19.88 30.75 15.51
N ASP A 447 -19.89 31.56 14.44
CA ASP A 447 -20.91 32.59 14.27
C ASP A 447 -22.31 31.98 14.29
N VAL A 448 -23.17 32.52 15.16
CA VAL A 448 -24.56 32.08 15.35
C VAL A 448 -24.68 30.59 15.78
N ALA A 449 -23.60 29.98 16.28
CA ALA A 449 -23.64 28.63 16.84
C ALA A 449 -24.48 28.59 18.12
N ASP A 450 -25.08 27.43 18.41
CA ASP A 450 -25.88 27.20 19.61
C ASP A 450 -25.15 26.28 20.59
N LEU A 451 -24.42 26.89 21.54
CA LEU A 451 -23.72 26.24 22.64
C LEU A 451 -24.52 26.26 23.96
N SER A 452 -25.85 26.41 23.89
CA SER A 452 -26.68 26.46 25.10
C SER A 452 -26.52 25.19 25.93
N GLY A 453 -26.21 25.34 27.22
CA GLY A 453 -25.99 24.19 28.13
C GLY A 453 -24.70 23.40 27.89
N ALA A 454 -23.82 23.82 26.97
CA ALA A 454 -22.57 23.10 26.70
C ALA A 454 -21.65 23.06 27.94
N MET A 455 -20.96 21.92 28.11
CA MET A 455 -19.94 21.75 29.14
C MET A 455 -18.57 22.12 28.58
N ALA A 456 -18.13 23.36 28.83
CA ALA A 456 -16.95 23.97 28.20
C ALA A 456 -15.88 24.40 29.21
N LYS A 457 -15.78 23.69 30.34
CA LYS A 457 -14.78 23.98 31.38
C LYS A 457 -13.37 23.90 30.77
N GLY A 458 -12.62 24.99 30.86
CA GLY A 458 -11.25 25.09 30.35
C GLY A 458 -11.13 25.06 28.82
N ALA A 459 -12.23 25.24 28.08
CA ALA A 459 -12.18 25.33 26.62
C ALA A 459 -11.46 26.63 26.17
N PHE A 460 -10.74 26.55 25.06
CA PHE A 460 -9.97 27.66 24.52
C PHE A 460 -10.64 28.21 23.25
N PHE A 461 -11.17 29.42 23.29
CA PHE A 461 -11.78 30.15 22.17
C PHE A 461 -10.94 31.36 21.74
N GLY A 462 -9.62 31.32 21.95
CA GLY A 462 -8.76 32.45 21.62
C GLY A 462 -8.81 32.79 20.12
N GLU A 463 -8.97 34.07 19.79
CA GLU A 463 -9.09 34.57 18.41
C GLU A 463 -10.26 33.95 17.60
N ALA A 464 -11.17 33.22 18.26
CA ALA A 464 -12.34 32.63 17.61
C ALA A 464 -13.42 33.67 17.33
N SER A 465 -14.25 33.43 16.32
CA SER A 465 -15.45 34.22 16.08
C SER A 465 -16.67 33.52 16.66
N LEU A 466 -17.40 34.18 17.55
CA LEU A 466 -18.63 33.71 18.18
C LEU A 466 -19.75 34.76 18.02
N ARG A 467 -19.78 35.48 16.89
CA ARG A 467 -20.72 36.59 16.70
C ARG A 467 -22.16 36.07 16.76
N GLY A 468 -22.98 36.63 17.64
CA GLY A 468 -24.37 36.20 17.84
C GLY A 468 -24.53 34.76 18.33
N ALA A 469 -23.46 34.11 18.82
CA ALA A 469 -23.54 32.75 19.33
C ALA A 469 -24.42 32.70 20.60
N LYS A 470 -25.14 31.59 20.78
CA LYS A 470 -25.98 31.34 21.95
C LYS A 470 -25.21 30.46 22.92
N LEU A 471 -24.87 30.98 24.09
CA LEU A 471 -24.16 30.22 25.13
C LEU A 471 -24.96 30.12 26.42
N ALA A 472 -26.22 30.56 26.45
CA ALA A 472 -27.00 30.65 27.68
C ALA A 472 -26.91 29.36 28.52
N LYS A 473 -26.61 29.54 29.82
CA LYS A 473 -26.41 28.46 30.80
C LYS A 473 -25.25 27.49 30.53
N ALA A 474 -24.34 27.80 29.62
CA ALA A 474 -23.13 27.00 29.41
C ALA A 474 -22.22 27.06 30.65
N ALA A 475 -21.49 25.96 30.89
CA ALA A 475 -20.49 25.86 31.95
C ALA A 475 -19.10 26.18 31.39
N LEU A 476 -18.67 27.43 31.55
CA LEU A 476 -17.49 28.03 30.92
C LEU A 476 -16.36 28.34 31.91
N ARG A 477 -16.39 27.77 33.13
CA ARG A 477 -15.35 28.01 34.13
C ARG A 477 -13.96 27.71 33.56
N TYR A 478 -12.99 28.62 33.76
CA TYR A 478 -11.63 28.54 33.18
C TYR A 478 -11.54 28.65 31.65
N ALA A 479 -12.63 28.96 30.95
CA ALA A 479 -12.56 29.12 29.50
C ALA A 479 -11.79 30.40 29.10
N THR A 480 -11.12 30.34 27.96
CA THR A 480 -10.38 31.46 27.38
C THR A 480 -11.09 31.99 26.16
N PHE A 481 -11.24 33.30 26.06
CA PHE A 481 -11.81 34.07 24.96
C PHE A 481 -10.89 35.23 24.56
N THR A 482 -9.60 35.13 24.87
CA THR A 482 -8.62 36.18 24.54
C THR A 482 -8.68 36.52 23.06
N LYS A 483 -8.86 37.80 22.72
CA LYS A 483 -9.01 38.29 21.34
C LYS A 483 -10.17 37.69 20.54
N ALA A 484 -11.11 37.02 21.20
CA ALA A 484 -12.27 36.45 20.52
C ALA A 484 -13.28 37.54 20.10
N ASN A 485 -13.97 37.31 18.98
CA ASN A 485 -15.08 38.16 18.55
C ASN A 485 -16.40 37.63 19.12
N LEU A 486 -16.91 38.30 20.14
CA LEU A 486 -18.08 37.91 20.91
C LEU A 486 -19.27 38.87 20.69
N ALA A 487 -19.21 39.70 19.65
CA ALA A 487 -20.24 40.69 19.41
C ALA A 487 -21.63 40.03 19.34
N LEU A 488 -22.60 40.57 20.07
CA LEU A 488 -23.98 40.05 20.15
C LEU A 488 -24.11 38.63 20.75
N ALA A 489 -23.05 38.04 21.31
CA ALA A 489 -23.12 36.72 21.91
C ALA A 489 -23.95 36.72 23.21
N ASN A 490 -24.67 35.63 23.46
CA ASN A 490 -25.54 35.49 24.63
C ASN A 490 -24.94 34.54 25.68
N PHE A 491 -24.44 35.10 26.77
CA PHE A 491 -23.89 34.44 27.95
C PHE A 491 -24.83 34.46 29.16
N ALA A 492 -26.13 34.68 28.97
CA ALA A 492 -27.07 34.81 30.08
C ALA A 492 -27.06 33.57 31.00
N GLY A 493 -26.87 33.80 32.30
CA GLY A 493 -26.84 32.76 33.33
C GLY A 493 -25.69 31.77 33.25
N CYS A 494 -24.63 32.05 32.49
CA CYS A 494 -23.47 31.17 32.37
C CYS A 494 -22.62 31.11 33.66
N ASP A 495 -21.96 29.98 33.89
CA ASP A 495 -20.86 29.89 34.85
C ASP A 495 -19.54 30.23 34.16
N MET A 496 -19.09 31.47 34.29
CA MET A 496 -17.90 32.05 33.65
C MET A 496 -16.83 32.43 34.69
N ARG A 497 -16.78 31.71 35.82
CA ARG A 497 -15.77 32.00 36.85
C ARG A 497 -14.37 31.74 36.30
N GLU A 498 -13.44 32.62 36.62
CA GLU A 498 -12.02 32.51 36.25
C GLU A 498 -11.80 32.41 34.72
N THR A 499 -12.68 33.03 33.90
CA THR A 499 -12.49 33.11 32.45
C THR A 499 -11.50 34.20 32.05
N LEU A 500 -10.74 33.96 30.98
CA LEU A 500 -9.87 34.96 30.38
C LEU A 500 -10.56 35.58 29.17
N MET A 501 -10.82 36.87 29.20
CA MET A 501 -11.48 37.65 28.14
C MET A 501 -10.60 38.83 27.69
N ILE A 502 -9.28 38.68 27.83
CA ILE A 502 -8.30 39.71 27.54
C ILE A 502 -8.39 40.13 26.07
N GLU A 503 -8.53 41.41 25.77
CA GLU A 503 -8.69 41.96 24.42
C GLU A 503 -9.89 41.38 23.63
N ALA A 504 -10.90 40.80 24.30
CA ALA A 504 -12.09 40.27 23.62
C ALA A 504 -12.99 41.39 23.08
N HIS A 505 -13.65 41.16 21.94
CA HIS A 505 -14.62 42.07 21.33
C HIS A 505 -16.05 41.62 21.67
N ALA A 506 -16.59 42.06 22.81
CA ALA A 506 -17.89 41.69 23.33
C ALA A 506 -18.94 42.82 23.24
N GLU A 507 -18.89 43.60 22.16
CA GLU A 507 -19.87 44.65 21.88
C GLU A 507 -21.30 44.09 21.85
N SER A 508 -22.22 44.71 22.59
CA SER A 508 -23.61 44.29 22.72
C SER A 508 -23.81 42.83 23.17
N ALA A 509 -22.81 42.21 23.80
CA ALA A 509 -22.95 40.87 24.36
C ALA A 509 -23.84 40.88 25.61
N VAL A 510 -24.54 39.77 25.86
CA VAL A 510 -25.50 39.64 26.97
C VAL A 510 -24.90 38.76 28.06
N PHE A 511 -24.59 39.34 29.21
CA PHE A 511 -24.05 38.68 30.41
C PHE A 511 -25.06 38.63 31.57
N THR A 512 -26.36 38.85 31.30
CA THR A 512 -27.39 38.94 32.34
C THR A 512 -27.35 37.73 33.29
N GLY A 513 -27.17 37.97 34.59
CA GLY A 513 -27.10 36.93 35.61
C GLY A 513 -25.91 35.96 35.51
N ALA A 514 -24.89 36.25 34.69
CA ALA A 514 -23.71 35.41 34.55
C ALA A 514 -22.81 35.48 35.81
N LYS A 515 -22.14 34.36 36.13
CA LYS A 515 -21.15 34.29 37.21
C LYS A 515 -19.76 34.56 36.65
N LEU A 516 -19.22 35.74 36.90
CA LEU A 516 -17.97 36.26 36.34
C LEU A 516 -16.90 36.48 37.43
N ASN A 517 -17.00 35.79 38.56
CA ASN A 517 -16.03 35.95 39.65
C ASN A 517 -14.62 35.65 39.14
N PHE A 518 -13.67 36.54 39.44
CA PHE A 518 -12.28 36.44 39.00
C PHE A 518 -12.07 36.38 37.48
N ALA A 519 -13.06 36.73 36.66
CA ALA A 519 -12.87 36.84 35.22
C ALA A 519 -11.93 38.01 34.89
N ASP A 520 -11.14 37.87 33.83
CA ASP A 520 -10.22 38.92 33.37
C ASP A 520 -10.67 39.51 32.05
N PHE A 521 -11.15 40.74 32.06
CA PHE A 521 -11.56 41.51 30.90
C PHE A 521 -10.51 42.54 30.47
N SER A 522 -9.22 42.40 30.86
CA SER A 522 -8.21 43.41 30.54
C SER A 522 -8.24 43.76 29.04
N HIS A 523 -8.33 45.04 28.71
CA HIS A 523 -8.37 45.55 27.33
C HIS A 523 -9.58 45.11 26.48
N ALA A 524 -10.61 44.48 27.09
CA ALA A 524 -11.80 44.05 26.37
C ALA A 524 -12.67 45.24 25.95
N ASP A 525 -13.35 45.08 24.81
CA ASP A 525 -14.44 45.96 24.40
C ASP A 525 -15.78 45.34 24.78
N VAL A 526 -16.46 45.96 25.74
CA VAL A 526 -17.78 45.56 26.24
C VAL A 526 -18.81 46.66 26.01
N SER A 527 -18.57 47.53 25.02
CA SER A 527 -19.47 48.64 24.69
C SER A 527 -20.87 48.12 24.43
N THR A 528 -21.88 48.75 25.05
CA THR A 528 -23.31 48.36 25.00
C THR A 528 -23.64 46.95 25.50
N ALA A 529 -22.72 46.23 26.13
CA ALA A 529 -22.98 44.91 26.70
C ALA A 529 -23.92 44.99 27.92
N ASP A 530 -24.71 43.95 28.15
CA ASP A 530 -25.64 43.87 29.30
C ASP A 530 -25.10 42.97 30.41
N PHE A 531 -24.63 43.58 31.51
CA PHE A 531 -24.19 42.90 32.73
C PHE A 531 -25.26 42.87 33.83
N SER A 532 -26.53 43.11 33.52
CA SER A 532 -27.58 43.22 34.54
C SER A 532 -27.67 41.95 35.42
N GLY A 533 -27.55 42.11 36.74
CA GLY A 533 -27.55 41.00 37.70
C GLY A 533 -26.34 40.06 37.63
N ALA A 534 -25.31 40.37 36.85
CA ALA A 534 -24.09 39.55 36.77
C ALA A 534 -23.22 39.71 38.04
N ASP A 535 -22.48 38.66 38.40
CA ASP A 535 -21.54 38.69 39.53
C ASP A 535 -20.10 38.80 39.04
N LEU A 536 -19.55 40.03 39.01
CA LEU A 536 -18.16 40.31 38.65
C LEU A 536 -17.25 40.44 39.87
N SER A 537 -17.60 39.86 41.03
CA SER A 537 -16.78 40.03 42.23
C SER A 537 -15.33 39.57 41.98
N ARG A 538 -14.37 40.44 42.25
CA ARG A 538 -12.92 40.24 42.01
C ARG A 538 -12.51 40.07 40.55
N ALA A 539 -13.38 40.41 39.60
CA ALA A 539 -13.01 40.48 38.18
C ALA A 539 -11.97 41.59 37.94
N ASN A 540 -11.19 41.44 36.88
CA ASN A 540 -10.23 42.43 36.41
C ASN A 540 -10.82 43.18 35.21
N LEU A 541 -11.05 44.48 35.37
CA LEU A 541 -11.59 45.38 34.34
C LEU A 541 -10.55 46.41 33.89
N HIS A 542 -9.27 46.04 33.89
CA HIS A 542 -8.18 46.92 33.50
C HIS A 542 -8.32 47.37 32.03
N ASN A 543 -8.41 48.68 31.80
CA ASN A 543 -8.52 49.27 30.46
C ASN A 543 -9.68 48.71 29.59
N VAL A 544 -10.80 48.39 30.22
CA VAL A 544 -12.03 47.96 29.51
C VAL A 544 -12.71 49.15 28.83
N ARG A 545 -13.20 48.96 27.61
CA ARG A 545 -14.10 49.92 26.93
C ARG A 545 -15.55 49.54 27.20
N ASP A 546 -16.25 50.30 28.02
CA ASP A 546 -17.59 49.96 28.52
C ASP A 546 -18.67 51.02 28.18
N GLN A 547 -18.46 51.78 27.09
CA GLN A 547 -19.39 52.83 26.68
C GLN A 547 -20.79 52.26 26.42
N GLY A 548 -21.78 52.76 27.17
CA GLY A 548 -23.17 52.30 27.05
C GLY A 548 -23.47 50.92 27.66
N ALA A 549 -22.51 50.29 28.35
CA ALA A 549 -22.75 49.02 29.03
C ALA A 549 -23.78 49.16 30.17
N LEU A 550 -24.64 48.15 30.33
CA LEU A 550 -25.68 48.11 31.37
C LEU A 550 -25.18 47.32 32.58
N TRP A 551 -25.29 47.91 33.77
CA TRP A 551 -24.75 47.34 35.02
C TRP A 551 -25.84 47.11 36.08
N GLY A 552 -27.11 47.14 35.70
CA GLY A 552 -28.24 47.12 36.63
C GLY A 552 -28.22 45.91 37.56
N GLY A 553 -27.94 46.10 38.85
CA GLY A 553 -27.87 45.02 39.84
C GLY A 553 -26.63 44.12 39.73
N ALA A 554 -25.62 44.50 38.96
CA ALA A 554 -24.36 43.76 38.89
C ALA A 554 -23.56 43.87 40.20
N SER A 555 -22.97 42.76 40.67
CA SER A 555 -22.03 42.78 41.79
C SER A 555 -20.62 43.13 41.32
N LEU A 556 -20.06 44.21 41.85
CA LEU A 556 -18.72 44.71 41.53
C LEU A 556 -17.76 44.61 42.73
N LEU A 557 -18.05 43.73 43.68
CA LEU A 557 -17.30 43.63 44.94
C LEU A 557 -15.82 43.30 44.67
N SER A 558 -14.93 44.18 45.12
CA SER A 558 -13.47 44.03 44.97
C SER A 558 -13.00 43.87 43.50
N VAL A 559 -13.74 44.41 42.54
CA VAL A 559 -13.30 44.52 41.14
C VAL A 559 -11.98 45.29 41.06
N LYS A 560 -11.04 44.79 40.25
CA LYS A 560 -9.81 45.51 39.90
C LYS A 560 -10.12 46.44 38.74
N ARG A 561 -9.95 47.76 38.95
CA ARG A 561 -10.11 48.78 37.92
C ARG A 561 -8.77 49.01 37.19
N THR A 562 -8.78 49.89 36.20
CA THR A 562 -7.56 50.30 35.48
C THR A 562 -6.47 50.73 36.45
N ASP A 563 -5.29 50.17 36.23
CA ASP A 563 -4.05 50.50 36.92
C ASP A 563 -3.34 51.49 36.02
N VAL A 564 -3.20 52.73 36.48
CA VAL A 564 -2.71 53.85 35.65
C VAL A 564 -1.23 53.66 35.33
N ASP A 565 -0.42 53.26 36.30
CA ASP A 565 1.02 53.02 36.10
C ASP A 565 1.23 51.89 35.09
N ARG A 566 0.43 50.83 35.21
CA ARG A 566 0.43 49.74 34.23
C ARG A 566 0.00 50.23 32.84
N LEU A 567 -1.06 51.03 32.75
CA LEU A 567 -1.57 51.53 31.46
C LEU A 567 -0.55 52.47 30.78
N GLU A 568 0.09 53.35 31.53
CA GLU A 568 1.16 54.23 31.03
C GLU A 568 2.36 53.43 30.53
N ALA A 569 2.75 52.37 31.26
CA ALA A 569 3.80 51.46 30.83
C ALA A 569 3.43 50.68 29.56
N GLU A 570 2.17 50.25 29.42
CA GLU A 570 1.65 49.57 28.23
C GLU A 570 1.55 50.51 27.00
N ALA A 571 1.32 51.81 27.20
CA ALA A 571 1.23 52.81 26.14
C ALA A 571 2.59 53.36 25.66
N TRP A 572 3.68 53.03 26.37
CA TRP A 572 5.00 53.59 26.08
C TRP A 572 5.53 53.10 24.72
N GLN A 573 5.95 54.04 23.87
CA GLN A 573 6.69 53.77 22.64
C GLN A 573 8.12 54.30 22.76
N PRO A 574 9.14 53.55 22.32
CA PRO A 574 10.51 54.06 22.28
C PRO A 574 10.60 55.25 21.29
N PRO A 575 11.38 56.30 21.60
CA PRO A 575 11.57 57.43 20.68
C PRO A 575 12.24 56.98 19.38
N GLU A 576 11.88 57.61 18.24
CA GLU A 576 12.49 57.30 16.93
C GLU A 576 14.02 57.47 16.99
N LEU A 577 14.74 56.46 16.50
CA LEU A 577 16.20 56.54 16.37
C LEU A 577 16.55 57.64 15.35
N PRO A 578 17.58 58.47 15.61
CA PRO A 578 18.01 59.50 14.66
C PRO A 578 18.34 58.85 13.31
N ARG A 579 17.79 59.38 12.21
CA ARG A 579 18.17 58.95 10.86
C ARG A 579 19.68 59.16 10.70
N GLN A 580 20.42 58.09 10.43
CA GLN A 580 21.84 58.19 10.08
C GLN A 580 21.96 59.03 8.80
N ALA A 581 22.64 60.17 8.91
CA ALA A 581 22.93 61.10 7.82
C ALA A 581 24.15 60.64 7.01
#